data_AF-A0A835H8C7-F1
#
_entry.id   AF-A0A835H8C7-F1
#
_cell.length_a   1.000
_cell.length_b   1.000
_cell.length_c   1.000
_cell.angle_alpha   90.00
_cell.angle_beta   90.00
_cell.angle_gamma   90.00
#
_symmetry.space_group_name_H-M   'P 1'
#
loop_
_entity.id
_entity.type
_entity.pdbx_description
1 polymer ?
#
loop_
_entity_poly.entity_id
_entity_poly.type
_entity_poly.pdbx_seq_one_letter_code
_entity_poly.pdbx_strand_id
1 'polypeptide(L)'
;MYLFEFLAKSVLLLHYLFRLEKRSEDLKKQSKKLRQCAEVNTELKELDLKSKSFGELEERYWHEFNSFQFQLTSHQLPYPHANDEYNSLSDSQEERDVILAKITVSQLHLELLKRTNVLNDAFPIYHDGEFGTINNFRLGRLPKILVEWDEINAAWGQACLLLHTMAQYFRPKFPYPYK
;
A
#
# COMPACT_ATOMS: atom_id res chain seq x y z
N MET A 1 42.20 35.72 -66.63
CA MET A 1 42.12 36.35 -65.29
C MET A 1 40.67 36.64 -64.87
N TYR A 2 39.86 37.32 -65.69
CA TYR A 2 38.48 37.71 -65.35
C TYR A 2 37.47 36.58 -65.08
N LEU A 3 37.54 35.44 -65.78
CA LEU A 3 36.59 34.33 -65.58
C LEU A 3 36.74 33.65 -64.21
N PHE A 4 37.97 33.55 -63.70
CA PHE A 4 38.27 32.92 -62.42
C PHE A 4 37.80 33.79 -61.24
N GLU A 5 37.97 35.12 -61.33
CA GLU A 5 37.38 36.06 -60.36
C GLU A 5 35.85 36.06 -60.40
N PHE A 6 35.25 35.95 -61.59
CA PHE A 6 33.80 35.88 -61.74
C PHE A 6 33.22 34.61 -61.09
N LEU A 7 33.83 33.45 -61.33
CA LEU A 7 33.46 32.18 -60.69
C LEU A 7 33.69 32.22 -59.18
N ALA A 8 34.81 32.79 -58.71
CA ALA A 8 35.08 32.93 -57.28
C ALA A 8 34.04 33.83 -56.58
N LYS A 9 33.65 34.95 -57.21
CA LYS A 9 32.58 35.83 -56.72
C LYS A 9 31.22 35.15 -56.74
N SER A 10 30.90 34.34 -57.75
CA SER A 10 29.60 33.64 -57.82
C SER A 10 29.47 32.56 -56.74
N VAL A 11 30.54 31.81 -56.46
CA VAL A 11 30.56 30.79 -55.39
C VAL A 11 30.43 31.45 -54.01
N LEU A 12 31.11 32.58 -53.78
CA LEU A 12 30.95 33.38 -52.56
C LEU A 12 29.52 33.90 -52.40
N LEU A 13 28.91 34.40 -53.49
CA LEU A 13 27.53 34.87 -53.48
C LEU A 13 26.56 33.74 -53.15
N LEU A 14 26.75 32.56 -53.74
CA LEU A 14 25.91 31.39 -53.48
C LEU A 14 26.00 30.93 -52.03
N HIS A 15 27.21 30.89 -51.46
CA HIS A 15 27.42 30.55 -50.05
C HIS A 15 26.80 31.61 -49.12
N TYR A 16 26.88 32.89 -49.47
CA TYR A 16 26.25 33.97 -48.73
C TYR A 16 24.72 33.86 -48.75
N LEU A 17 24.11 33.60 -49.92
CA LEU A 17 22.67 33.39 -50.06
C LEU A 17 22.20 32.17 -49.28
N PHE A 18 22.92 31.04 -49.35
CA PHE A 18 22.59 29.85 -48.58
C PHE A 18 22.65 30.11 -47.05
N ARG A 19 23.63 30.90 -46.60
CA ARG A 19 23.73 31.30 -45.18
C ARG A 19 22.58 32.21 -44.76
N LEU A 20 22.16 33.13 -45.63
CA LEU A 20 21.00 34.00 -45.38
C LEU A 20 19.70 33.21 -45.33
N GLU A 21 19.52 32.25 -46.22
CA GLU A 21 18.34 31.38 -46.26
C GLU A 21 18.22 30.57 -44.97
N LYS A 22 19.30 29.88 -44.57
CA LYS A 22 19.35 29.13 -43.31
C LYS A 22 19.06 30.00 -42.09
N ARG A 23 19.66 31.21 -42.03
CA ARG A 23 19.39 32.18 -40.97
C ARG A 23 17.93 32.64 -40.96
N SER A 24 17.29 32.77 -42.13
CA SER A 24 15.87 33.13 -42.24
C SER A 24 14.95 32.02 -41.71
N GLU A 25 15.29 30.75 -41.95
CA GLU A 25 14.56 29.60 -41.44
C GLU A 25 14.70 29.46 -39.92
N ASP A 26 15.91 29.66 -39.39
CA ASP A 26 16.16 29.61 -37.95
C ASP A 26 15.43 30.75 -37.22
N LEU A 27 15.42 31.95 -37.80
CA LEU A 27 14.63 33.09 -37.27
C LEU A 27 13.12 32.80 -37.28
N LYS A 28 12.60 32.16 -38.34
CA LYS A 28 11.19 31.73 -38.39
C LYS A 28 10.86 30.71 -37.30
N LYS A 29 11.73 29.71 -37.09
CA LYS A 29 11.58 28.72 -36.02
C LYS A 29 11.60 29.38 -34.64
N GLN A 30 12.53 30.30 -34.41
CA GLN A 30 12.64 31.03 -33.14
C GLN A 30 11.42 31.92 -32.90
N SER A 31 10.93 32.63 -33.91
CA SER A 31 9.71 33.45 -33.81
C SER A 31 8.48 32.60 -33.50
N LYS A 32 8.34 31.42 -34.11
CA LYS A 32 7.23 30.49 -33.82
C LYS A 32 7.27 29.99 -32.38
N LYS A 33 8.45 29.58 -31.88
CA LYS A 33 8.64 29.17 -30.48
C LYS A 33 8.32 30.31 -29.51
N LEU A 34 8.79 31.53 -29.80
CA LEU A 34 8.51 32.70 -28.96
C LEU A 34 7.01 33.01 -28.89
N ARG A 35 6.27 32.87 -30.00
CA ARG A 35 4.81 33.03 -30.01
C ARG A 35 4.12 31.99 -29.14
N GLN A 36 4.48 30.72 -29.28
CA GLN A 36 3.93 29.63 -28.45
C GLN A 36 4.26 29.82 -26.96
N CYS A 37 5.50 30.21 -26.63
CA CYS A 37 5.87 30.53 -25.25
C CYS A 37 5.08 31.72 -24.69
N ALA A 38 4.78 32.74 -25.51
CA ALA A 38 3.97 33.87 -25.10
C ALA A 38 2.52 33.46 -24.80
N GLU A 39 1.93 32.61 -25.64
CA GLU A 39 0.56 32.09 -25.49
C GLU A 39 0.41 31.21 -24.24
N VAL A 40 1.33 30.26 -24.04
CA VAL A 40 1.34 29.42 -22.82
C VAL A 40 1.54 30.28 -21.57
N ASN A 41 2.37 31.32 -21.64
CA ASN A 41 2.60 32.23 -20.50
C ASN A 41 1.38 33.11 -20.19
N THR A 42 0.56 33.45 -21.18
CA THR A 42 -0.72 34.15 -20.94
C THR A 42 -1.73 33.22 -20.27
N GLU A 43 -1.88 31.99 -20.77
CA GLU A 43 -2.77 30.99 -20.16
C GLU A 43 -2.38 30.66 -18.72
N LEU A 44 -1.08 30.52 -18.45
CA LEU A 44 -0.57 30.21 -17.10
C LEU A 44 -0.90 31.33 -16.11
N LYS A 45 -0.82 32.61 -16.54
CA LYS A 45 -1.22 33.75 -15.72
C LYS A 45 -2.72 33.78 -15.46
N GLU A 46 -3.54 33.47 -16.45
CA GLU A 46 -5.00 33.40 -16.28
C GLU A 46 -5.39 32.29 -15.31
N LEU A 47 -4.76 31.11 -15.41
CA LEU A 47 -4.97 30.00 -14.50
C LEU A 47 -4.52 30.33 -13.07
N ASP A 48 -3.40 31.03 -12.89
CA ASP A 48 -2.92 31.47 -11.57
C ASP A 48 -3.90 32.46 -10.92
N LEU A 49 -4.41 33.44 -11.68
CA LEU A 49 -5.44 34.36 -11.21
C LEU A 49 -6.73 33.62 -10.82
N LYS A 50 -7.15 32.66 -11.64
CA LYS A 50 -8.35 31.86 -11.35
C LYS A 50 -8.14 31.02 -10.09
N SER A 51 -6.98 30.39 -9.91
CA SER A 51 -6.65 29.62 -8.71
C SER A 51 -6.70 30.47 -7.45
N LYS A 52 -6.17 31.70 -7.49
CA LYS A 52 -6.25 32.65 -6.37
C LYS A 52 -7.69 33.01 -6.05
N SER A 53 -8.50 33.33 -7.07
CA SER A 53 -9.91 33.65 -6.87
C SER A 53 -10.72 32.49 -6.27
N PHE A 54 -10.38 31.24 -6.62
CA PHE A 54 -10.99 30.06 -6.03
C PHE A 54 -10.61 29.89 -4.56
N GLY A 55 -9.33 30.09 -4.21
CA GLY A 55 -8.88 30.04 -2.82
C GLY A 55 -9.60 31.07 -1.94
N GLU A 56 -9.74 32.31 -2.41
CA GLU A 56 -10.48 33.37 -1.71
C GLU A 56 -11.98 33.05 -1.56
N LEU A 57 -12.58 32.40 -2.56
CA LEU A 57 -13.97 31.98 -2.49
C LEU A 57 -14.15 30.83 -1.49
N GLU A 58 -13.23 29.86 -1.50
CA GLU A 58 -13.24 28.73 -0.57
C GLU A 58 -13.05 29.21 0.87
N GLU A 59 -12.11 30.13 1.12
CA GLU A 59 -11.91 30.71 2.45
C GLU A 59 -13.15 31.45 2.95
N ARG A 60 -13.78 32.27 2.08
CA ARG A 60 -15.07 32.92 2.42
C ARG A 60 -16.16 31.91 2.72
N TYR A 61 -16.27 30.86 1.91
CA TYR A 61 -17.23 29.79 2.13
C TYR A 61 -16.99 29.09 3.48
N TRP A 62 -15.73 28.78 3.81
CA TRP A 62 -15.36 28.20 5.10
C TRP A 62 -15.71 29.10 6.28
N HIS A 63 -15.43 30.40 6.18
CA HIS A 63 -15.80 31.36 7.22
C HIS A 63 -17.31 31.46 7.40
N GLU A 64 -18.06 31.52 6.31
CA GLU A 64 -19.52 31.59 6.35
C GLU A 64 -20.12 30.30 6.91
N PHE A 65 -19.65 29.14 6.49
CA PHE A 65 -20.08 27.85 7.02
C PHE A 65 -19.80 27.72 8.53
N ASN A 66 -18.59 28.06 8.98
CA ASN A 66 -18.24 28.04 10.40
C ASN A 66 -19.10 29.00 11.21
N SER A 67 -19.38 30.19 10.67
CA SER A 67 -20.30 31.16 11.30
C SER A 67 -21.72 30.60 11.43
N PHE A 68 -22.24 29.95 10.38
CA PHE A 68 -23.56 29.32 10.42
C PHE A 68 -23.61 28.13 11.39
N GLN A 69 -22.58 27.28 11.42
CA GLN A 69 -22.48 26.18 12.39
C GLN A 69 -22.49 26.70 13.83
N PHE A 70 -21.77 27.78 14.10
CA PHE A 70 -21.77 28.42 15.42
C PHE A 70 -23.15 28.98 15.78
N GLN A 71 -23.83 29.64 14.84
CA GLN A 71 -25.18 30.15 15.04
C GLN A 71 -26.19 29.03 15.33
N LEU A 72 -26.17 27.94 14.54
CA LEU A 72 -27.02 26.77 14.76
C LEU A 72 -26.78 26.15 16.14
N THR A 73 -25.51 25.99 16.51
CA THR A 73 -25.10 25.46 17.82
C THR A 73 -25.59 26.36 18.96
N SER A 74 -25.45 27.68 18.82
CA SER A 74 -25.91 28.65 19.83
C SER A 74 -27.43 28.67 20.01
N HIS A 75 -28.18 28.35 18.95
CA HIS A 75 -29.64 28.35 18.97
C HIS A 75 -30.23 27.00 19.38
N GLN A 76 -29.48 25.90 19.25
CA GLN A 76 -29.88 24.56 19.63
C GLN A 76 -29.53 24.21 21.09
N LEU A 77 -28.55 24.88 21.71
CA LEU A 77 -28.09 24.58 23.07
C LEU A 77 -28.12 25.83 23.98
N PRO A 78 -28.87 25.81 25.12
CA PRO A 78 -28.99 26.98 26.01
C PRO A 78 -27.73 27.36 26.81
N TYR A 79 -26.65 26.59 26.73
CA TYR A 79 -25.48 26.75 27.61
C TYR A 79 -24.15 26.61 26.84
N PRO A 80 -23.32 27.68 26.75
CA PRO A 80 -22.03 27.66 26.04
C PRO A 80 -21.00 26.66 26.59
N HIS A 81 -21.12 26.25 27.85
CA HIS A 81 -20.21 25.28 28.49
C HIS A 81 -20.46 23.83 28.09
N ALA A 82 -21.62 23.51 27.51
CA ALA A 82 -21.91 22.15 27.05
C ALA A 82 -21.17 21.78 25.75
N ASN A 83 -20.66 22.77 25.01
CA ASN A 83 -20.05 22.56 23.70
C ASN A 83 -18.64 21.97 23.84
N ASP A 84 -17.86 22.46 24.80
CA ASP A 84 -16.51 21.92 25.08
C ASP A 84 -16.59 20.50 25.64
N GLU A 85 -17.58 20.24 26.51
CA GLU A 85 -17.84 18.91 27.05
C GLU A 85 -18.35 17.96 25.95
N TYR A 86 -19.28 18.39 25.10
CA TYR A 86 -19.79 17.58 23.99
C TYR A 86 -18.73 17.28 22.93
N ASN A 87 -17.90 18.25 22.57
CA ASN A 87 -16.78 18.06 21.64
C ASN A 87 -15.74 17.12 22.25
N SER A 88 -15.36 17.31 23.52
CA SER A 88 -14.43 16.41 24.22
C SER A 88 -14.99 14.98 24.32
N LEU A 89 -16.30 14.85 24.53
CA LEU A 89 -16.99 13.56 24.55
C LEU A 89 -17.01 12.92 23.16
N SER A 90 -17.22 13.69 22.10
CA SER A 90 -17.16 13.23 20.70
C SER A 90 -15.76 12.75 20.34
N ASP A 91 -14.73 13.54 20.64
CA ASP A 91 -13.33 13.17 20.41
C ASP A 91 -12.98 11.88 21.15
N SER A 92 -13.42 11.76 22.41
CA SER A 92 -13.22 10.54 23.20
C SER A 92 -13.98 9.33 22.65
N GLN A 93 -15.11 9.53 21.97
CA GLN A 93 -15.85 8.46 21.30
C GLN A 93 -15.12 7.98 20.07
N GLU A 94 -14.63 8.89 19.24
CA GLU A 94 -13.85 8.55 18.05
C GLU A 94 -12.56 7.79 18.41
N GLU A 95 -11.85 8.23 19.45
CA GLU A 95 -10.67 7.53 19.97
C GLU A 95 -11.01 6.09 20.41
N ARG A 96 -12.13 5.91 21.11
CA ARG A 96 -12.60 4.58 21.53
C ARG A 96 -12.94 3.72 20.32
N ASP A 97 -13.63 4.26 19.32
CA ASP A 97 -14.02 3.51 18.12
C ASP A 97 -12.80 3.05 17.33
N VAL A 98 -11.77 3.90 17.22
CA VAL A 98 -10.48 3.53 16.61
C VAL A 98 -9.81 2.39 17.38
N ILE A 99 -9.81 2.44 18.71
CA ILE A 99 -9.24 1.39 19.56
C ILE A 99 -10.05 0.09 19.41
N LEU A 100 -11.38 0.14 19.44
CA LEU A 100 -12.25 -1.02 19.29
C LEU A 100 -12.08 -1.70 17.92
N ALA A 101 -11.92 -0.91 16.85
CA ALA A 101 -11.62 -1.45 15.53
C ALA A 101 -10.28 -2.22 15.53
N LYS A 102 -9.22 -1.66 16.13
CA LYS A 102 -7.91 -2.32 16.27
C LYS A 102 -7.99 -3.59 17.11
N ILE A 103 -8.74 -3.58 18.21
CA ILE A 103 -8.97 -4.76 19.05
C ILE A 103 -9.65 -5.86 18.23
N THR A 104 -10.71 -5.51 17.50
CA THR A 104 -11.46 -6.47 16.68
C THR A 104 -10.57 -7.14 15.64
N VAL A 105 -9.78 -6.35 14.90
CA VAL A 105 -8.82 -6.89 13.92
C VAL A 105 -7.79 -7.81 14.59
N SER A 106 -7.24 -7.38 15.73
CA SER A 106 -6.24 -8.17 16.47
C SER A 106 -6.82 -9.48 17.01
N GLN A 107 -8.08 -9.46 17.45
CA GLN A 107 -8.81 -10.64 17.91
C GLN A 107 -9.05 -11.63 16.77
N LEU A 108 -9.49 -11.16 15.60
CA LEU A 108 -9.66 -12.00 14.41
C LEU A 108 -8.32 -12.64 13.99
N HIS A 109 -7.22 -11.87 14.04
CA HIS A 109 -5.89 -12.38 13.75
C HIS A 109 -5.44 -13.44 14.76
N LEU A 110 -5.70 -13.22 16.05
CA LEU A 110 -5.43 -14.18 17.11
C LEU A 110 -6.25 -15.48 16.92
N GLU A 111 -7.52 -15.38 16.55
CA GLU A 111 -8.36 -16.54 16.26
C GLU A 111 -7.84 -17.34 15.07
N LEU A 112 -7.33 -16.66 14.04
CA LEU A 112 -6.69 -17.31 12.90
C LEU A 112 -5.42 -18.06 13.31
N LEU A 113 -4.54 -17.41 14.09
CA LEU A 113 -3.31 -18.02 14.62
C LEU A 113 -3.60 -19.20 15.57
N LYS A 114 -4.69 -19.13 16.34
CA LYS A 114 -5.16 -20.24 17.18
C LYS A 114 -5.71 -21.40 16.34
N ARG A 115 -6.34 -21.11 15.20
CA ARG A 115 -6.87 -22.12 14.28
C ARG A 115 -5.76 -22.87 13.52
N THR A 116 -4.63 -22.22 13.27
CA THR A 116 -3.41 -22.91 12.84
C THR A 116 -2.84 -23.68 14.01
N ASN A 117 -3.34 -24.91 14.21
CA ASN A 117 -2.85 -25.82 15.24
C ASN A 117 -1.36 -26.10 14.95
N VAL A 118 -0.46 -25.43 15.67
CA VAL A 118 1.00 -25.54 15.52
C VAL A 118 1.46 -26.99 15.60
N LEU A 119 0.73 -27.85 16.32
CA LEU A 119 1.03 -29.28 16.39
C LEU A 119 0.79 -30.01 15.07
N ASN A 120 -0.22 -29.58 14.30
CA ASN A 120 -0.50 -30.16 12.98
C ASN A 120 0.57 -29.76 11.95
N ASP A 121 1.19 -28.59 12.12
CA ASP A 121 2.28 -28.11 11.27
C ASP A 121 3.63 -28.72 11.66
N ALA A 122 3.88 -28.90 12.96
CA ALA A 122 5.12 -29.52 13.47
C ALA A 122 5.14 -31.05 13.35
N PHE A 123 3.97 -31.71 13.38
CA PHE A 123 3.81 -33.16 13.27
C PHE A 123 2.72 -33.51 12.24
N PRO A 124 2.94 -33.26 10.94
CA PRO A 124 2.04 -33.68 9.87
C PRO A 124 1.84 -35.20 9.92
N ILE A 125 0.59 -35.61 10.17
CA ILE A 125 0.14 -36.99 10.11
C ILE A 125 -0.63 -37.18 8.81
N TYR A 126 -0.19 -38.11 7.99
CA TYR A 126 -0.78 -38.44 6.70
C TYR A 126 -0.77 -39.95 6.47
N HIS A 127 -1.05 -40.38 5.24
CA HIS A 127 -0.95 -41.78 4.84
C HIS A 127 -0.20 -41.91 3.51
N ASP A 128 0.65 -42.92 3.41
CA ASP A 128 1.33 -43.31 2.17
C ASP A 128 0.89 -44.74 1.81
N GLY A 129 -0.08 -44.83 0.91
CA GLY A 129 -0.73 -46.09 0.55
C GLY A 129 -1.40 -46.77 1.74
N GLU A 130 -0.87 -47.93 2.15
CA GLU A 130 -1.37 -48.75 3.26
C GLU A 130 -0.72 -48.38 4.62
N PHE A 131 0.20 -47.42 4.66
CA PHE A 131 0.89 -46.99 5.88
C PHE A 131 0.40 -45.62 6.36
N GLY A 132 0.29 -45.46 7.68
CA GLY A 132 0.23 -44.12 8.29
C GLY A 132 1.62 -43.50 8.35
N THR A 133 1.73 -42.20 8.14
CA THR A 133 3.00 -41.47 8.19
C THR A 133 2.96 -40.32 9.17
N ILE A 134 4.05 -40.11 9.91
CA ILE A 134 4.26 -38.91 10.74
C ILE A 134 5.59 -38.27 10.35
N ASN A 135 5.59 -36.96 10.00
CA ASN A 135 6.78 -36.29 9.50
C ASN A 135 7.48 -37.07 8.36
N ASN A 136 6.66 -37.59 7.43
CA ASN A 136 7.07 -38.42 6.29
C ASN A 136 7.68 -39.80 6.63
N PHE A 137 7.74 -40.21 7.90
CA PHE A 137 8.17 -41.56 8.29
C PHE A 137 7.00 -42.54 8.37
N ARG A 138 7.14 -43.73 7.76
CA ARG A 138 6.07 -44.74 7.72
C ARG A 138 6.00 -45.57 9.00
N LEU A 139 4.80 -45.66 9.56
CA LEU A 139 4.48 -46.51 10.70
C LEU A 139 3.92 -47.84 10.22
N GLY A 140 4.77 -48.85 10.19
CA GLY A 140 4.37 -50.23 9.95
C GLY A 140 5.28 -50.96 8.98
N ARG A 141 5.00 -52.25 8.78
CA ARG A 141 5.70 -53.09 7.81
C ARG A 141 4.69 -54.02 7.17
N LEU A 142 4.61 -54.02 5.85
CA LEU A 142 3.77 -54.97 5.12
C LEU A 142 4.64 -56.03 4.45
N PRO A 143 4.14 -57.25 4.23
CA PRO A 143 4.89 -58.31 3.55
C PRO A 143 5.37 -57.90 2.14
N LYS A 144 4.66 -56.96 1.50
CA LYS A 144 4.97 -56.43 0.15
C LYS A 144 5.98 -55.27 0.18
N ILE A 145 6.05 -54.51 1.27
CA ILE A 145 6.87 -53.31 1.39
C ILE A 145 7.54 -53.33 2.77
N LEU A 146 8.85 -53.61 2.76
CA LEU A 146 9.66 -53.70 3.95
C LEU A 146 10.22 -52.31 4.28
N VAL A 147 9.61 -51.66 5.27
CA VAL A 147 10.12 -50.42 5.86
C VAL A 147 11.29 -50.76 6.78
N GLU A 148 12.37 -49.97 6.71
CA GLU A 148 13.55 -50.13 7.56
C GLU A 148 13.24 -49.85 9.03
N TRP A 149 13.90 -50.57 9.94
CA TRP A 149 13.67 -50.40 11.38
C TRP A 149 14.02 -48.99 11.86
N ASP A 150 15.03 -48.35 11.27
CA ASP A 150 15.42 -46.98 11.60
C ASP A 150 14.30 -45.98 11.28
N GLU A 151 13.57 -46.19 10.18
CA GLU A 151 12.43 -45.35 9.77
C GLU A 151 11.25 -45.52 10.74
N ILE A 152 10.95 -46.76 11.13
CA ILE A 152 9.90 -47.07 12.11
C ILE A 152 10.24 -46.46 13.48
N ASN A 153 11.49 -46.58 13.91
CA ASN A 153 11.96 -46.01 15.17
C ASN A 153 11.90 -44.48 15.16
N ALA A 154 12.27 -43.85 14.04
CA ALA A 154 12.14 -42.40 13.87
C ALA A 154 10.67 -41.97 13.96
N ALA A 155 9.75 -42.69 13.32
CA ALA A 155 8.32 -42.42 13.39
C ALA A 155 7.77 -42.53 14.83
N TRP A 156 8.19 -43.55 15.59
CA TRP A 156 7.84 -43.68 17.00
C TRP A 156 8.41 -42.55 17.86
N GLY A 157 9.65 -42.12 17.61
CA GLY A 157 10.25 -40.97 18.28
C GLY A 157 9.44 -39.69 18.06
N GLN A 158 9.00 -39.45 16.82
CA GLN A 158 8.13 -38.32 16.48
C GLN A 158 6.75 -38.42 17.17
N ALA A 159 6.15 -39.62 17.21
CA ALA A 159 4.87 -39.84 17.89
C ALA A 159 4.96 -39.62 19.41
N CYS A 160 6.04 -40.08 20.04
CA CYS A 160 6.30 -39.84 21.47
C CYS A 160 6.51 -38.35 21.74
N LEU A 161 7.25 -37.64 20.89
CA LEU A 161 7.47 -36.20 21.04
C LEU A 161 6.15 -35.43 20.90
N LEU A 162 5.33 -35.74 19.89
CA LEU A 162 3.99 -35.16 19.72
C LEU A 162 3.14 -35.36 20.97
N LEU A 163 3.07 -36.59 21.49
CA LEU A 163 2.29 -36.91 22.71
C LEU A 163 2.81 -36.13 23.92
N HIS A 164 4.13 -36.04 24.09
CA HIS A 164 4.75 -35.26 25.16
C HIS A 164 4.40 -33.78 25.06
N THR A 165 4.53 -33.18 23.87
CA THR A 165 4.15 -31.79 23.62
C THR A 165 2.66 -31.56 23.85
N MET A 166 1.80 -32.49 23.43
CA MET A 166 0.35 -32.44 23.71
C MET A 166 0.06 -32.49 25.21
N ALA A 167 0.73 -33.33 25.97
CA ALA A 167 0.56 -33.46 27.43
C ALA A 167 1.10 -32.24 28.21
N GLN A 168 2.02 -31.46 27.62
CA GLN A 168 2.46 -30.18 28.18
C GLN A 168 1.51 -29.03 27.81
N TYR A 169 1.03 -29.01 26.56
CA TYR A 169 0.20 -27.95 26.02
C TYR A 169 -1.25 -28.02 26.53
N PHE A 170 -1.81 -29.22 26.53
CA PHE A 170 -3.03 -29.52 27.27
C PHE A 170 -2.61 -30.03 28.65
N ARG A 171 -3.15 -29.44 29.73
CA ARG A 171 -3.23 -30.14 31.02
C ARG A 171 -4.51 -30.96 31.01
N PRO A 172 -4.52 -32.22 30.53
CA PRO A 172 -5.70 -33.05 30.64
C PRO A 172 -6.03 -33.22 32.12
N LYS A 173 -7.18 -32.68 32.54
CA LYS A 173 -7.83 -33.12 33.77
C LYS A 173 -8.33 -34.53 33.50
N PHE A 174 -7.48 -35.54 33.66
CA PHE A 174 -7.93 -36.92 33.58
C PHE A 174 -8.91 -37.15 34.75
N PRO A 175 -10.18 -37.49 34.50
CA PRO A 175 -11.14 -37.74 35.57
C PRO A 175 -10.88 -39.05 36.31
N TYR A 176 -9.82 -39.80 35.97
CA TYR A 176 -9.47 -41.06 36.61
C TYR A 176 -7.99 -41.07 37.02
N PRO A 177 -7.69 -41.33 38.31
CA PRO A 177 -6.32 -41.50 38.77
C PRO A 177 -5.74 -42.81 38.23
N TYR A 178 -4.51 -42.76 37.73
CA TYR A 178 -3.72 -43.96 37.44
C TYR A 178 -3.49 -44.70 38.77
N LYS A 179 -3.93 -45.95 38.84
CA LYS A 179 -3.60 -46.88 39.94
C LYS A 179 -2.24 -47.50 39.71
#